data_AF-X0YGE2-F1
#
_entry.id   AF-X0YGE2-F1
#
_cell.length_a   1.000
_cell.length_b   1.000
_cell.length_c   1.000
_cell.angle_alpha   90.00
_cell.angle_beta   90.00
_cell.angle_gamma   90.00
#
_symmetry.space_group_name_H-M   'P 1'
#
loop_
_entity.id
_entity.type
_entity.pdbx_description
1 polymer ?
#
loop_
_entity_poly.entity_id
_entity_poly.type
_entity_poly.pdbx_seq_one_letter_code
_entity_poly.pdbx_strand_id
1 'polypeptide(L)'
;NGLAYRALRDCVALCRDAGQDALAEQCAEAADRLKAAYVPCLLNPKTGWLAGWRSRDGELHDAGYLYATGIAVSLGLIQPDQAREMMGKLEDARIEAGHTDFTY
;
A
#
# COMPACT_ATOMS: atom_id res chain seq x y z
N ASN A 1 1.37 6.22 -5.18
CA ASN A 1 0.22 6.24 -4.23
C ASN A 1 0.63 6.05 -2.78
N GLY A 2 1.37 4.98 -2.41
CA GLY A 2 1.78 4.78 -1.02
C GLY A 2 2.54 5.96 -0.40
N LEU A 3 3.56 6.46 -1.09
CA LEU A 3 4.31 7.65 -0.65
C LEU A 3 3.46 8.93 -0.61
N ALA A 4 2.45 9.06 -1.48
CA ALA A 4 1.56 10.21 -1.49
C ALA A 4 0.66 10.21 -0.24
N TYR A 5 0.17 9.05 0.20
CA TYR A 5 -0.52 8.92 1.48
C TYR A 5 0.34 9.40 2.64
N ARG A 6 1.61 8.95 2.68
CA ARG A 6 2.53 9.36 3.73
C ARG A 6 2.75 10.87 3.71
N ALA A 7 3.01 11.45 2.53
CA ALA A 7 3.18 12.88 2.37
C ALA A 7 1.95 13.67 2.83
N LEU A 8 0.73 13.23 2.48
CA LEU A 8 -0.50 13.87 2.94
C LEU A 8 -0.64 13.84 4.46
N ARG A 9 -0.34 12.70 5.10
CA ARG A 9 -0.36 12.57 6.57
C ARG A 9 0.68 13.46 7.25
N ASP A 10 1.88 13.55 6.70
CA ASP A 10 2.93 14.41 7.23
C ASP A 10 2.57 15.91 7.03
N CYS A 11 1.95 16.26 5.90
CA CYS A 11 1.44 17.61 5.63
C CYS A 11 0.39 18.07 6.65
N VAL A 12 -0.44 17.17 7.20
CA VAL A 12 -1.41 17.55 8.25
C VAL A 12 -0.70 18.19 9.45
N ALA A 13 0.38 17.59 9.93
CA ALA A 13 1.13 18.11 11.06
C ALA A 13 1.77 19.47 10.73
N LEU A 14 2.42 19.56 9.56
CA LEU A 14 3.05 20.81 9.11
C LEU A 14 2.04 21.95 8.93
N CYS A 15 0.86 21.67 8.38
CA CYS A 15 -0.18 22.67 8.17
C CYS A 15 -0.73 23.17 9.51
N ARG A 16 -0.91 22.29 10.49
CA ARG A 16 -1.35 22.68 11.84
C ARG A 16 -0.31 23.56 12.52
N ASP A 17 0.96 23.20 12.45
CA ASP A 17 2.05 24.02 13.01
C ASP A 17 2.15 25.40 12.34
N ALA A 18 1.78 25.50 11.07
CA ALA A 18 1.72 26.75 10.32
C ALA A 18 0.39 27.54 10.48
N GLY A 19 -0.56 27.06 11.30
CA GLY A 19 -1.87 27.69 11.47
C GLY A 19 -2.77 27.61 10.22
N GLN A 20 -2.52 26.65 9.33
CA GLN A 20 -3.25 26.42 8.08
C GLN A 20 -4.26 25.26 8.25
N ASP A 21 -5.20 25.41 9.19
CA ASP A 21 -6.12 24.32 9.58
C ASP A 21 -6.99 23.80 8.41
N ALA A 22 -7.48 24.69 7.55
CA ALA A 22 -8.27 24.29 6.38
C ALA A 22 -7.47 23.41 5.41
N LEU A 23 -6.16 23.68 5.24
CA LEU A 23 -5.30 22.85 4.41
C LEU A 23 -4.98 21.51 5.09
N ALA A 24 -4.78 21.53 6.42
CA ALA A 24 -4.59 20.31 7.20
C ALA A 24 -5.78 19.35 7.04
N GLU A 25 -7.00 19.87 7.06
CA GLU A 25 -8.22 19.08 6.87
C GLU A 25 -8.32 18.52 5.45
N GLN A 26 -8.06 19.34 4.42
CA GLN A 26 -8.00 18.86 3.03
C GLN A 26 -6.97 17.75 2.82
N CYS A 27 -5.79 17.87 3.44
CA CYS A 27 -4.77 16.82 3.41
C CYS A 27 -5.22 15.54 4.11
N ALA A 28 -5.88 15.66 5.27
CA ALA A 28 -6.42 14.51 6.00
C ALA A 28 -7.49 13.77 5.18
N GLU A 29 -8.46 14.49 4.63
CA GLU A 29 -9.52 13.92 3.78
C GLU A 29 -8.97 13.26 2.53
N ALA A 30 -7.94 13.85 1.90
CA ALA A 30 -7.28 13.26 0.75
C ALA A 30 -6.54 11.96 1.14
N ALA A 31 -5.87 11.93 2.28
CA ALA A 31 -5.20 10.73 2.78
C ALA A 31 -6.20 9.60 3.06
N ASP A 32 -7.33 9.92 3.69
CA ASP A 32 -8.36 8.95 4.05
C ASP A 32 -9.05 8.37 2.81
N ARG A 33 -9.39 9.21 1.82
CA ARG A 33 -9.92 8.75 0.53
C ARG A 33 -8.94 7.83 -0.21
N LEU A 34 -7.65 8.19 -0.21
CA LEU A 34 -6.61 7.36 -0.82
C LEU A 34 -6.53 6.01 -0.11
N LYS A 35 -6.47 6.00 1.23
CA LYS A 35 -6.42 4.76 2.02
C LYS A 35 -7.63 3.86 1.75
N ALA A 36 -8.83 4.43 1.73
CA ALA A 36 -10.06 3.70 1.44
C ALA A 36 -10.07 3.05 0.04
N ALA A 37 -9.47 3.73 -0.95
CA ALA A 37 -9.39 3.21 -2.32
C ALA A 37 -8.21 2.25 -2.55
N TYR A 38 -7.18 2.26 -1.70
CA TYR A 38 -5.89 1.62 -1.99
C TYR A 38 -6.01 0.11 -2.24
N VAL A 39 -6.54 -0.62 -1.26
CA VAL A 39 -6.70 -2.08 -1.34
C VAL A 39 -7.73 -2.47 -2.40
N PRO A 40 -8.95 -1.89 -2.46
CA PRO A 40 -9.93 -2.24 -3.50
C PRO A 40 -9.43 -2.04 -4.93
N CYS A 41 -8.54 -1.06 -5.16
CA CYS A 41 -8.02 -0.78 -6.49
C CYS A 41 -6.84 -1.64 -6.91
N LEU A 42 -6.05 -2.16 -5.95
CA LEU A 42 -4.76 -2.80 -6.24
C LEU A 42 -4.68 -4.26 -5.82
N LEU A 43 -5.60 -4.76 -5.00
CA LEU A 43 -5.64 -6.18 -4.66
C LEU A 43 -5.88 -7.01 -5.92
N ASN A 44 -4.93 -7.87 -6.25
CA ASN A 44 -5.08 -8.83 -7.32
C ASN A 44 -5.83 -10.06 -6.78
N PRO A 45 -7.05 -10.36 -7.25
CA PRO A 45 -7.83 -11.48 -6.74
C PRO A 45 -7.23 -12.85 -7.10
N LYS A 46 -6.33 -12.91 -8.10
CA LYS A 46 -5.69 -14.17 -8.53
C LYS A 46 -4.55 -14.58 -7.59
N THR A 47 -3.75 -13.62 -7.14
CA THR A 47 -2.56 -13.86 -6.31
C THR A 47 -2.83 -13.58 -4.84
N GLY A 48 -3.77 -12.69 -4.54
CA GLY A 48 -4.18 -12.34 -3.18
C GLY A 48 -3.25 -11.34 -2.49
N TRP A 49 -2.39 -10.63 -3.23
CA TRP A 49 -1.60 -9.48 -2.77
C TRP A 49 -1.78 -8.27 -3.69
N LEU A 50 -1.10 -7.16 -3.38
CA LEU A 50 -1.22 -5.94 -4.17
C LEU A 50 -0.41 -5.99 -5.47
N ALA A 51 -1.04 -5.64 -6.58
CA ALA A 51 -0.38 -5.37 -7.85
C ALA A 51 0.47 -4.09 -7.77
N GLY A 52 1.42 -3.94 -8.70
CA GLY A 52 2.27 -2.75 -8.79
C GLY A 52 1.50 -1.50 -9.23
N TRP A 53 0.65 -1.64 -10.25
CA TRP A 53 -0.25 -0.58 -10.69
C TRP A 53 -1.47 -1.14 -11.43
N ARG A 54 -2.45 -0.26 -11.62
CA ARG A 54 -3.60 -0.50 -12.49
C ARG A 54 -3.54 0.45 -13.68
N SER A 55 -3.58 -0.08 -14.89
CA SER A 55 -3.64 0.69 -16.13
C SER A 55 -5.03 1.32 -16.32
N ARG A 56 -5.13 2.22 -17.31
CA ARG A 56 -6.39 2.93 -17.62
C ARG A 56 -7.51 2.01 -18.12
N ASP A 57 -7.16 0.92 -18.80
CA ASP A 57 -8.10 -0.13 -19.24
C ASP A 57 -8.48 -1.09 -18.10
N GLY A 58 -7.91 -0.91 -16.91
CA GLY A 58 -8.27 -1.63 -15.69
C GLY A 58 -7.45 -2.88 -15.41
N GLU A 59 -6.47 -3.21 -16.26
CA GLU A 59 -5.53 -4.32 -16.03
C GLU A 59 -4.69 -4.08 -14.78
N LEU A 60 -4.55 -5.12 -13.96
CA LEU A 60 -3.65 -5.14 -12.81
C LEU A 60 -2.31 -5.73 -13.24
N HIS A 61 -1.27 -4.90 -13.20
CA HIS A 61 0.08 -5.34 -13.52
C HIS A 61 0.76 -5.81 -12.24
N ASP A 62 0.86 -7.13 -12.11
CA ASP A 62 1.39 -7.82 -10.95
C ASP A 62 2.49 -8.80 -11.38
N ALA A 63 3.74 -8.47 -11.05
CA ALA A 63 4.89 -9.35 -11.25
C ALA A 63 5.44 -9.88 -9.91
N GLY A 64 4.61 -9.91 -8.85
CA GLY A 64 5.07 -10.29 -7.51
C GLY A 64 5.97 -9.24 -6.86
N TYR A 65 5.68 -7.94 -7.10
CA TYR A 65 6.49 -6.85 -6.56
C TYR A 65 6.43 -6.80 -5.03
N LEU A 66 7.43 -7.37 -4.35
CA LEU A 66 7.52 -7.37 -2.88
C LEU A 66 7.37 -5.96 -2.29
N TYR A 67 7.93 -4.95 -2.98
CA TYR A 67 7.84 -3.56 -2.55
C TYR A 67 6.41 -3.03 -2.47
N ALA A 68 5.51 -3.42 -3.39
CA ALA A 68 4.16 -2.85 -3.47
C ALA A 68 3.32 -3.14 -2.22
N THR A 69 3.31 -4.41 -1.81
CA THR A 69 2.65 -4.84 -0.57
C THR A 69 3.44 -4.35 0.65
N GLY A 70 4.77 -4.51 0.64
CA GLY A 70 5.62 -4.15 1.79
C GLY A 70 5.53 -2.68 2.19
N ILE A 71 5.59 -1.75 1.24
CA ILE A 71 5.49 -0.32 1.55
C ILE A 71 4.11 0.05 2.07
N ALA A 72 3.05 -0.57 1.55
CA ALA A 72 1.68 -0.30 1.98
C ALA A 72 1.44 -0.77 3.42
N VAL A 73 2.00 -1.91 3.81
CA VAL A 73 2.01 -2.38 5.21
C VAL A 73 2.77 -1.39 6.09
N SER A 74 4.01 -1.04 5.72
CA SER A 74 4.86 -0.14 6.52
C SER A 74 4.26 1.26 6.73
N LEU A 75 3.45 1.73 5.80
CA LEU A 75 2.78 3.03 5.89
C LEU A 75 1.40 2.97 6.55
N GLY A 76 0.92 1.79 6.94
CA GLY A 76 -0.41 1.64 7.58
C GLY A 76 -1.58 1.85 6.62
N LEU A 77 -1.37 1.59 5.32
CA LEU A 77 -2.42 1.63 4.30
C LEU A 77 -3.31 0.38 4.33
N ILE A 78 -2.80 -0.72 4.88
CA ILE A 78 -3.50 -2.02 4.96
C ILE A 78 -3.79 -2.34 6.43
N GLN A 79 -4.95 -2.91 6.72
CA GLN A 79 -5.26 -3.38 8.07
C GLN A 79 -4.37 -4.57 8.47
N PRO A 80 -4.04 -4.76 9.76
CA PRO A 80 -3.06 -5.77 10.19
C PRO A 80 -3.41 -7.22 9.79
N ASP A 81 -4.69 -7.57 9.80
CA ASP A 81 -5.21 -8.87 9.38
C ASP A 81 -5.02 -9.10 7.88
N GLN A 82 -5.42 -8.13 7.05
CA GLN A 82 -5.22 -8.15 5.61
C GLN A 82 -3.73 -8.18 5.25
N ALA A 83 -2.91 -7.39 5.95
CA ALA A 83 -1.46 -7.35 5.76
C ALA A 83 -0.83 -8.73 6.02
N ARG A 84 -1.24 -9.40 7.10
CA ARG A 84 -0.77 -10.75 7.43
C ARG A 84 -1.13 -11.75 6.33
N GLU A 85 -2.36 -11.70 5.82
CA GLU A 85 -2.80 -12.58 4.74
C GLU A 85 -1.98 -12.36 3.46
N MET A 86 -1.81 -11.11 3.03
CA MET A 86 -1.08 -10.79 1.79
C MET A 86 0.40 -11.16 1.89
N MET A 87 1.03 -10.87 3.03
CA MET A 87 2.43 -11.23 3.25
C MET A 87 2.63 -12.75 3.34
N GLY A 88 1.66 -13.47 3.92
CA GLY A 88 1.66 -14.94 3.93
C GLY A 88 1.62 -15.53 2.52
N LYS A 89 0.75 -15.02 1.65
CA LYS A 89 0.68 -15.48 0.25
C LYS A 89 1.97 -15.22 -0.52
N LEU A 90 2.62 -14.06 -0.29
CA LEU A 90 3.93 -13.77 -0.88
C LEU A 90 5.02 -14.73 -0.38
N GLU A 91 4.96 -15.10 0.89
CA GLU A 91 5.87 -16.09 1.48
C GLU A 91 5.65 -17.49 0.91
N ASP A 92 4.39 -17.92 0.77
CA ASP A 92 4.03 -19.18 0.12
C ASP A 92 4.57 -19.22 -1.32
N ALA A 93 4.40 -18.12 -2.07
CA ALA A 93 4.92 -18.01 -3.44
C ALA A 93 6.46 -18.06 -3.50
N ARG A 94 7.16 -17.46 -2.52
CA ARG A 94 8.63 -17.56 -2.41
C ARG A 94 9.07 -19.02 -2.20
N ILE A 95 8.36 -19.75 -1.34
CA ILE A 95 8.63 -21.17 -1.06
C ILE A 95 8.37 -22.01 -2.31
N GLU A 96 7.24 -21.79 -3.00
CA GLU A 96 6.90 -22.49 -4.25
C GLU A 96 7.95 -22.24 -5.35
N ALA A 97 8.49 -21.02 -5.42
CA ALA A 97 9.60 -20.68 -6.33
C ALA A 97 10.95 -21.31 -5.94
N GLY A 98 11.03 -22.01 -4.81
CA GLY A 98 12.25 -22.70 -4.35
C GLY A 98 13.30 -21.79 -3.69
N HIS A 99 12.95 -20.54 -3.37
CA HIS A 99 13.89 -19.58 -2.79
C HIS A 99 14.05 -19.75 -1.28
N THR A 100 14.40 -20.94 -0.79
CA THR A 100 14.40 -21.30 0.64
C THR A 100 15.74 -21.14 1.35
N ASP A 101 16.82 -20.91 0.61
CA ASP A 101 18.16 -20.75 1.17
C ASP A 101 18.46 -19.26 1.42
N PHE A 102 18.78 -18.93 2.67
CA PHE A 102 19.11 -17.58 3.13
C PHE A 102 20.57 -17.47 3.61
N THR A 103 21.41 -18.45 3.26
CA THR A 103 22.85 -18.37 3.50
C THR A 103 23.50 -17.41 2.50
N TYR A 104 24.56 -16.73 2.94
CA TYR A 104 25.34 -15.78 2.15
C TYR A 104 26.74 -16.32 1.90
#